data_AF-A0A1A8EEQ9-F1
#
_entry.id   AF-A0A1A8EEQ9-F1
#
_cell.length_a   1.000
_cell.length_b   1.000
_cell.length_c   1.000
_cell.angle_alpha   90.00
_cell.angle_beta   90.00
_cell.angle_gamma   90.00
#
_symmetry.space_group_name_H-M   'P 1'
#
loop_
_entity.id
_entity.type
_entity.pdbx_description
1 polymer ?
#
loop_
_entity_poly.entity_id
_entity_poly.type
_entity_poly.pdbx_seq_one_letter_code
_entity_poly.pdbx_strand_id
1 'polypeptide(L)' 'PEALHEVAQSFLGDHPMIPEAHSAAITDQVCMVHISAGEYSKLFQQKLRRCNYVTPKSFLDFIKTYSSLLEEKDAFF' A
#
# COMPACT_ATOMS: atom_id res chain seq x y z
N PRO A 1 -8.75 6.23 7.95
CA PRO A 1 -7.54 6.84 7.36
C PRO A 1 -6.35 6.76 8.32
N GLU A 2 -6.55 7.16 9.58
CA GLU A 2 -5.54 7.14 10.65
C GLU A 2 -4.97 5.73 10.87
N ALA A 3 -5.83 4.72 11.05
CA ALA A 3 -5.38 3.33 11.21
C ALA A 3 -4.55 2.78 10.04
N LEU A 4 -4.82 3.21 8.80
CA LEU A 4 -4.01 2.80 7.64
C LEU A 4 -2.63 3.46 7.69
N HIS A 5 -2.56 4.73 8.09
CA HIS A 5 -1.29 5.45 8.21
C HIS A 5 -0.44 4.88 9.36
N GLU A 6 -1.03 4.61 10.52
CA GLU A 6 -0.31 3.97 11.64
C GLU A 6 0.27 2.61 11.25
N VAL A 7 -0.54 1.78 10.57
CA VAL A 7 -0.08 0.49 10.07
C VAL A 7 1.04 0.71 9.06
N ALA A 8 0.83 1.50 8.00
CA ALA A 8 1.85 1.74 7.00
C ALA A 8 3.16 2.32 7.60
N GLN A 9 3.06 3.26 8.54
CA GLN A 9 4.20 3.81 9.26
C GLN A 9 4.93 2.74 10.08
N SER A 10 4.21 1.84 10.75
CA SER A 10 4.83 0.76 11.53
C SER A 10 5.61 -0.24 10.67
N PHE A 11 5.26 -0.38 9.38
CA PHE A 11 5.93 -1.29 8.45
C PHE A 11 7.01 -0.59 7.60
N LEU A 12 6.81 0.67 7.21
CA LEU A 12 7.67 1.40 6.25
C LEU A 12 8.47 2.53 6.88
N GLY A 13 8.08 3.03 8.05
CA GLY A 13 8.62 4.26 8.65
C GLY A 13 10.13 4.22 8.86
N ASP A 14 10.65 3.09 9.33
CA ASP A 14 12.07 2.86 9.61
C ASP A 14 12.75 1.95 8.57
N HIS A 15 12.13 1.80 7.38
CA HIS A 15 12.69 0.92 6.35
C HIS A 15 14.02 1.50 5.83
N PRO A 16 15.14 0.75 5.89
CA PRO A 16 16.49 1.30 5.66
C PRO A 16 16.69 1.87 4.24
N MET A 17 15.87 1.42 3.29
CA MET A 17 15.91 1.85 1.89
C MET A 17 15.02 3.05 1.58
N ILE A 18 14.24 3.52 2.56
CA ILE A 18 13.36 4.68 2.41
C ILE A 18 14.03 5.85 3.13
N PRO A 19 14.53 6.87 2.40
CA PRO A 19 15.03 8.08 3.04
C PRO A 19 13.93 8.74 3.88
N GLU A 20 14.29 9.26 5.05
CA GLU A 20 13.35 9.90 5.99
C GLU A 20 12.54 11.02 5.32
N ALA A 21 13.18 11.79 4.42
CA ALA A 21 12.54 12.84 3.63
C ALA A 21 11.39 12.35 2.71
N HIS A 22 11.34 11.06 2.40
CA HIS A 22 10.31 10.44 1.56
C HIS A 22 9.35 9.51 2.33
N SER A 23 9.67 9.18 3.59
CA SER A 23 8.89 8.24 4.42
C SER A 23 7.42 8.63 4.51
N ALA A 24 7.12 9.88 4.91
CA ALA A 24 5.74 10.37 5.00
C ALA A 24 4.99 10.32 3.66
N ALA A 25 5.64 10.73 2.57
CA ALA A 25 5.03 10.74 1.24
C ALA A 25 4.70 9.31 0.74
N ILE A 26 5.57 8.33 1.04
CA ILE A 26 5.34 6.92 0.69
C ILE A 26 4.21 6.34 1.54
N THR A 27 4.20 6.60 2.85
CA THR A 27 3.12 6.17 3.76
C THR A 27 1.76 6.69 3.27
N ASP A 28 1.66 7.97 2.93
CA ASP A 28 0.44 8.58 2.39
C ASP A 28 0.04 7.93 1.06
N GLN A 29 1.00 7.70 0.15
CA GLN A 29 0.74 7.11 -1.16
C GLN A 29 0.21 5.68 -1.04
N VAL A 30 0.80 4.86 -0.15
CA VAL A 30 0.36 3.49 0.12
C VAL A 30 -1.08 3.47 0.65
N CYS A 31 -1.41 4.37 1.57
CA CYS A 31 -2.78 4.52 2.08
C CYS A 31 -3.76 4.96 0.99
N MET A 32 -3.38 5.95 0.18
CA MET A 32 -4.20 6.49 -0.91
C MET A 32 -4.50 5.45 -1.98
N VAL A 33 -3.51 4.62 -2.36
CA VAL A 33 -3.70 3.51 -3.30
C VAL A 33 -4.71 2.50 -2.75
N HIS A 34 -4.62 2.13 -1.48
CA HIS A 34 -5.54 1.18 -0.86
C HIS A 34 -6.99 1.70 -0.83
N ILE A 35 -7.18 2.97 -0.48
CA ILE A 35 -8.49 3.63 -0.50
C ILE A 35 -9.05 3.64 -1.93
N SER A 36 -8.23 4.06 -2.89
CA SER A 36 -8.60 4.11 -4.31
C SER A 36 -9.01 2.73 -4.84
N ALA A 37 -8.29 1.67 -4.46
CA ALA A 37 -8.65 0.30 -4.83
C ALA A 37 -10.07 -0.05 -4.37
N GLY A 38 -10.47 0.37 -3.16
CA GLY A 38 -11.82 0.19 -2.65
C GLY A 38 -12.89 0.94 -3.45
N GLU A 39 -12.57 2.12 -3.96
CA GLU A 39 -13.46 2.88 -4.85
C GLU A 39 -13.61 2.20 -6.21
N TYR A 40 -12.50 1.77 -6.81
CA TYR A 40 -12.51 1.03 -8.07
C TYR A 40 -13.20 -0.33 -7.94
N SER A 41 -13.11 -1.00 -6.80
CA SER A 41 -13.87 -2.21 -6.49
C SER A 41 -15.38 -1.99 -6.63
N LYS A 42 -15.91 -0.88 -6.10
CA LYS A 42 -17.32 -0.52 -6.23
C LYS A 42 -17.69 -0.28 -7.69
N LEU A 43 -16.86 0.45 -8.44
CA LEU A 43 -17.08 0.70 -9.87
C LEU A 43 -17.04 -0.58 -10.70
N PHE A 44 -16.12 -1.50 -10.38
CA PHE A 44 -15.98 -2.78 -11.05
C PHE A 44 -17.23 -3.65 -10.84
N GLN A 45 -17.74 -3.68 -9.62
CA GLN A 45 -19.02 -4.34 -9.30
C GLN A 45 -20.19 -3.71 -10.06
N GLN A 46 -20.28 -2.38 -10.10
CA GLN A 46 -21.37 -1.68 -10.79
C GLN A 46 -21.37 -1.92 -12.29
N LYS A 47 -20.19 -1.85 -12.94
CA LYS A 47 -20.04 -1.95 -14.40
C LYS A 47 -20.07 -3.39 -14.90
N LEU A 48 -19.38 -4.30 -14.22
CA LEU A 48 -19.13 -5.65 -14.70
C LEU A 48 -19.83 -6.74 -13.88
N ARG A 49 -20.53 -6.36 -12.81
CA ARG A 49 -21.22 -7.29 -11.88
C ARG A 49 -20.30 -8.33 -11.26
N ARG A 50 -19.00 -8.04 -11.18
CA ARG A 50 -17.98 -8.88 -10.53
C ARG A 50 -17.59 -8.29 -9.19
N CYS A 51 -17.60 -9.12 -8.15
CA CYS A 51 -17.19 -8.71 -6.81
C CYS A 51 -15.70 -8.98 -6.60
N ASN A 52 -14.98 -7.97 -6.11
CA ASN A 52 -13.67 -8.11 -5.50
C ASN A 52 -13.70 -7.41 -4.13
N TYR A 53 -12.77 -7.76 -3.24
CA TYR A 53 -12.80 -7.28 -1.86
C TYR A 53 -11.47 -6.67 -1.48
N VAL A 54 -11.53 -5.43 -1.03
CA VAL A 54 -10.40 -4.76 -0.39
C VAL A 54 -10.53 -5.00 1.10
N THR A 55 -9.54 -5.67 1.67
CA THR A 55 -9.52 -6.14 3.06
C THR A 55 -8.27 -5.66 3.79
N PRO A 56 -8.25 -5.63 5.13
CA PRO A 56 -7.03 -5.35 5.89
C PRO A 56 -5.88 -6.28 5.49
N LYS A 57 -6.17 -7.55 5.19
CA LYS A 57 -5.14 -8.49 4.70
C LYS A 57 -4.56 -8.07 3.35
N SER A 58 -5.38 -7.65 2.39
CA SER A 58 -4.87 -7.15 1.10
C SER A 58 -4.00 -5.90 1.24
N PHE A 59 -4.23 -5.07 2.27
CA PHE A 59 -3.36 -3.93 2.58
C PHE A 59 -1.99 -4.38 3.08
N LEU A 60 -1.98 -5.30 4.05
CA LEU A 60 -0.73 -5.85 4.60
C LEU A 60 0.07 -6.60 3.53
N ASP A 61 -0.60 -7.36 2.66
CA ASP A 61 0.04 -8.07 1.56
C ASP A 61 0.64 -7.05 0.55
N PHE A 62 -0.07 -5.95 0.25
CA PHE A 62 0.46 -4.87 -0.59
C PHE A 62 1.72 -4.21 0.00
N ILE A 63 1.71 -3.84 1.29
CA ILE A 63 2.88 -3.24 1.96
C ILE A 63 4.07 -4.19 1.90
N LYS A 64 3.87 -5.48 2.21
CA LYS A 64 4.93 -6.49 2.17
C LYS A 64 5.54 -6.62 0.78
N THR A 65 4.69 -6.72 -0.24
CA THR A 65 5.17 -6.79 -1.63
C THR A 65 5.93 -5.52 -2.02
N TYR A 66 5.48 -4.34 -1.58
CA TYR A 66 6.20 -3.09 -1.84
C TYR A 66 7.61 -3.10 -1.21
N SER A 67 7.73 -3.48 0.06
CA SER A 67 9.04 -3.60 0.74
C SER A 67 9.96 -4.61 0.06
N SER A 68 9.46 -5.81 -0.28
CA SER A 68 10.27 -6.83 -0.97
C SER A 68 10.76 -6.35 -2.33
N LEU A 69 9.91 -5.68 -3.11
CA LEU A 69 10.31 -5.13 -4.41
C LEU A 69 11.34 -4.00 -4.28
N LEU A 70 11.28 -3.22 -3.20
CA LEU A 70 12.25 -2.18 -2.93
C LEU A 70 13.64 -2.80 -2.72
N GLU A 71 13.72 -3.85 -1.90
CA GLU A 71 14.94 -4.63 -1.63
C GLU A 71 15.46 -5.36 -2.88
N GLU A 72 14.59 -6.05 -3.60
CA GLU A 72 14.95 -6.77 -4.83
C GLU A 72 15.52 -5.81 -5.88
N LYS A 73 14.88 -4.66 -6.08
CA LYS A 73 15.32 -3.69 -7.09
C LYS A 73 16.73 -3.19 -6.80
N ASP A 74 17.09 -2.95 -5.54
CA ASP A 74 18.45 -2.53 -5.17
C ASP A 74 19.48 -3.65 -5.37
N ALA A 75 19.12 -4.90 -5.08
CA ALA A 75 20.00 -6.05 -5.27
C ALA A 75 20.36 -6.36 -6.75
N PHE A 76 19.59 -5.83 -7.71
CA PHE A 76 19.87 -5.97 -9.15
C PHE A 76 20.76 -4.85 -9.74
N PHE A 77 21.11 -3.82 -8.95
CA PHE A 77 22.04 -2.75 -9.36
C PHE A 77 23.41 -2.86 -8.68
#